data_AF-V8NNF1-F1
#
_entry.id   AF-V8NNF1-F1
#
_cell.length_a   1.000
_cell.length_b   1.000
_cell.length_c   1.000
_cell.angle_alpha   90.00
_cell.angle_beta   90.00
_cell.angle_gamma   90.00
#
_symmetry.space_group_name_H-M   'P 1'
#
loop_
_entity.id
_entity.type
_entity.pdbx_description
1 polymer ?
#
loop_
_entity_poly.entity_id
_entity_poly.type
_entity_poly.pdbx_seq_one_letter_code
_entity_poly.pdbx_strand_id
1 'polypeptide(L)'
;EELRKEIRQLKRELIKAKQKKEENPSKVKEDQFEEGEAASNSIVAEYLEEKKKYEELRKQQPKKGTSREEQAISETPEDEVPEPEVENDEGWMSHVLHFEDKTRKVKDASMQDEDTFEIYDPRNPVNKRRREESKKILREKKARR
;
A
#
# COMPACT_ATOMS: atom_id res chain seq x y z
N GLU A 1 -31.64 -21.60 -26.19
CA GLU A 1 -30.76 -22.62 -25.57
C GLU A 1 -29.27 -22.25 -25.56
N GLU A 2 -28.85 -21.29 -26.39
CA GLU A 2 -27.44 -20.87 -26.55
C GLU A 2 -26.84 -20.25 -25.28
N LEU A 3 -27.59 -19.39 -24.58
CA LEU A 3 -27.16 -18.82 -23.29
C LEU A 3 -26.79 -19.88 -22.24
N ARG A 4 -27.52 -21.01 -22.22
CA ARG A 4 -27.22 -22.12 -21.30
C ARG A 4 -25.95 -22.90 -21.69
N LYS A 5 -25.53 -22.84 -22.96
CA LYS A 5 -24.28 -23.43 -23.44
C LYS A 5 -23.11 -22.49 -23.13
N GLU A 6 -23.28 -21.19 -23.34
CA GLU A 6 -22.28 -20.16 -23.03
C GLU A 6 -21.97 -20.08 -21.53
N ILE A 7 -23.00 -20.11 -20.66
CA ILE A 7 -22.81 -20.19 -19.20
C ILE A 7 -22.00 -21.44 -18.80
N ARG A 8 -22.25 -22.57 -19.47
CA ARG A 8 -21.50 -23.82 -19.21
C ARG A 8 -20.05 -23.72 -19.71
N GLN A 9 -19.80 -23.02 -20.82
CA GLN A 9 -18.45 -22.76 -21.32
C GLN A 9 -17.67 -21.83 -20.39
N LEU A 10 -18.24 -20.68 -20.01
CA LEU A 10 -17.62 -19.73 -19.08
C LEU A 10 -17.28 -20.38 -17.73
N LYS A 11 -18.18 -21.21 -17.18
CA LYS A 11 -17.88 -21.95 -15.94
C LYS A 11 -16.67 -22.88 -16.08
N ARG A 12 -16.53 -23.56 -17.22
CA ARG A 12 -15.37 -24.44 -17.47
C ARG A 12 -14.09 -23.63 -17.65
N GLU A 13 -14.15 -22.49 -18.33
CA GLU A 13 -13.01 -21.61 -18.54
C GLU A 13 -12.50 -21.00 -17.24
N LEU A 14 -13.39 -20.55 -16.36
CA LEU A 14 -13.01 -20.02 -15.04
C LEU A 14 -12.33 -21.07 -14.15
N ILE A 15 -12.80 -22.32 -14.19
CA ILE A 15 -12.17 -23.42 -13.44
C ILE A 15 -10.78 -23.73 -14.00
N LYS A 16 -10.63 -23.81 -15.33
CA LYS A 16 -9.33 -24.01 -15.99
C LYS A 16 -8.35 -22.86 -15.72
N ALA A 17 -8.83 -21.62 -15.71
CA ALA A 17 -8.00 -20.45 -15.41
C ALA A 17 -7.51 -20.46 -13.95
N LYS A 18 -8.34 -20.90 -13.00
CA LYS A 18 -7.92 -21.09 -11.60
C LYS A 18 -6.85 -22.17 -11.47
N GLN A 19 -7.05 -23.33 -12.10
CA GLN A 19 -6.06 -24.43 -12.06
C GLN A 19 -4.74 -24.04 -12.75
N LYS A 20 -4.79 -23.36 -13.90
CA LYS A 20 -3.58 -22.88 -14.59
C LYS A 20 -2.80 -21.81 -13.80
N LYS A 21 -3.50 -21.03 -12.96
CA LYS A 21 -2.89 -20.07 -12.03
C LYS A 21 -2.22 -20.77 -10.84
N GLU A 22 -2.75 -21.90 -10.40
CA GLU A 22 -2.14 -22.74 -9.36
C GLU A 22 -0.95 -23.56 -9.90
N GLU A 23 -0.98 -24.00 -11.17
CA GLU A 23 0.10 -24.76 -11.83
C GLU A 23 1.23 -23.90 -12.43
N ASN A 24 1.11 -22.56 -12.45
CA ASN A 24 2.24 -21.69 -12.79
C ASN A 24 2.95 -21.20 -11.52
N PRO A 25 4.04 -21.86 -11.10
CA PRO A 25 4.91 -21.34 -10.05
C PRO A 25 5.87 -20.31 -10.65
N SER A 26 5.35 -19.28 -11.34
CA SER A 26 6.17 -18.09 -11.63
C SER A 26 6.58 -17.34 -10.36
N LYS A 27 6.05 -17.74 -9.20
CA LYS A 27 6.47 -17.30 -7.87
C LYS A 27 7.74 -17.97 -7.34
N VAL A 28 8.15 -19.14 -7.85
CA VAL A 28 9.30 -19.89 -7.32
C VAL A 28 10.65 -19.40 -7.88
N LYS A 29 10.64 -18.61 -8.96
CA LYS A 29 11.87 -18.07 -9.56
C LYS A 29 12.37 -16.75 -8.95
N GLU A 30 11.53 -16.06 -8.17
CA GLU A 30 11.96 -14.86 -7.43
C GLU A 30 12.68 -15.22 -6.12
N ASP A 31 12.24 -16.29 -5.44
CA ASP A 31 12.81 -16.71 -4.14
C ASP A 31 14.32 -17.04 -4.19
N GLN A 32 14.84 -17.54 -5.32
CA GLN A 32 16.27 -17.88 -5.44
C GLN A 32 17.20 -16.68 -5.70
N PHE A 33 16.67 -15.53 -6.13
CA PHE A 33 17.48 -14.31 -6.32
C PHE A 33 17.60 -13.50 -5.02
N GLU A 34 16.58 -13.53 -4.15
CA GLU A 34 16.57 -12.75 -2.91
C GLU A 34 17.52 -13.32 -1.83
N GLU A 35 17.74 -14.63 -1.81
CA GLU A 35 18.52 -15.29 -0.75
C GLU A 35 20.04 -15.00 -0.85
N GLY A 36 20.56 -14.79 -2.06
CA GLY A 36 21.98 -14.45 -2.29
C GLY A 36 22.31 -12.98 -2.02
N GLU A 37 21.34 -12.07 -2.16
CA GLU A 37 21.52 -10.63 -1.93
C GLU A 37 21.24 -10.23 -0.47
N ALA A 38 20.40 -11.01 0.23
CA ALA A 38 20.09 -10.85 1.66
C ALA A 38 21.33 -10.93 2.57
N ALA A 39 22.34 -11.75 2.22
CA ALA A 39 23.58 -11.84 2.99
C ALA A 39 24.48 -10.59 2.86
N SER A 40 24.26 -9.77 1.83
CA SER A 40 25.10 -8.59 1.55
C SER A 40 24.49 -7.27 2.03
N ASN A 41 23.16 -7.19 2.12
CA ASN A 41 22.44 -5.99 2.51
C ASN A 41 21.75 -6.19 3.86
N SER A 42 22.33 -5.66 4.94
CA SER A 42 21.82 -5.73 6.33
C SER A 42 20.32 -5.43 6.45
N ILE A 43 19.85 -4.40 5.74
CA ILE A 43 18.45 -3.96 5.74
C ILE A 43 17.52 -5.01 5.11
N VAL A 44 17.99 -5.71 4.08
CA VAL A 44 17.20 -6.76 3.41
C VAL A 44 17.09 -7.98 4.31
N ALA A 45 18.14 -8.32 5.05
CA ALA A 45 18.10 -9.39 6.05
C ALA A 45 17.07 -9.09 7.16
N GLU A 46 17.12 -7.89 7.75
CA GLU A 46 16.17 -7.45 8.79
C GLU A 46 14.72 -7.50 8.29
N TYR A 47 14.45 -7.02 7.07
CA TYR A 47 13.12 -7.07 6.47
C TYR A 47 12.61 -8.50 6.26
N LEU A 48 13.46 -9.42 5.81
CA LEU A 48 13.08 -10.82 5.61
C LEU A 48 12.80 -11.52 6.95
N GLU A 49 13.56 -11.23 8.00
CA GLU A 49 13.33 -11.73 9.35
C GLU A 49 12.01 -11.20 9.93
N GLU A 50 11.77 -9.89 9.81
CA GLU A 50 10.53 -9.26 10.27
C GLU A 50 9.31 -9.80 9.52
N LYS A 51 9.41 -9.96 8.19
CA LYS A 51 8.35 -10.58 7.38
C LYS A 51 8.04 -12.01 7.84
N LYS A 52 9.06 -12.83 8.14
CA LYS A 52 8.87 -14.19 8.66
C LYS A 52 8.13 -14.18 10.00
N LYS A 53 8.52 -13.30 10.92
CA LYS A 53 7.87 -13.13 12.22
C LYS A 53 6.37 -12.83 12.10
N TYR A 54 6.00 -11.88 11.25
CA TYR A 54 4.58 -11.53 11.05
C TYR A 54 3.79 -12.57 10.26
N GLU A 55 4.44 -13.32 9.36
CA GLU A 55 3.80 -14.47 8.71
C GLU A 55 3.48 -15.60 9.70
N GLU A 56 4.36 -15.85 10.67
CA GLU A 56 4.13 -16.83 11.73
C GLU A 56 2.99 -16.39 12.65
N LEU A 57 2.99 -15.14 13.12
CA LEU A 57 1.86 -14.58 13.89
C LEU A 57 0.55 -14.69 13.12
N ARG A 58 0.56 -14.34 11.83
CA ARG A 58 -0.63 -14.42 10.97
C ARG A 58 -1.12 -15.86 10.75
N LYS A 59 -0.24 -16.87 10.85
CA LYS A 59 -0.63 -18.30 10.78
C LYS A 59 -1.24 -18.78 12.09
N GLN A 60 -0.77 -18.27 13.23
CA GLN A 60 -1.31 -18.58 14.56
C GLN A 60 -2.68 -17.94 14.77
N GLN A 61 -2.92 -16.76 14.20
CA GLN A 61 -4.20 -16.07 14.26
C GLN A 61 -5.31 -16.87 13.54
N PRO A 62 -6.51 -17.04 14.15
CA PRO A 62 -7.59 -17.81 13.57
C PRO A 62 -8.05 -17.18 12.25
N LYS A 63 -8.10 -17.99 11.19
CA LYS A 63 -8.56 -17.52 9.87
C LYS A 63 -10.08 -17.40 9.86
N LYS A 64 -10.58 -16.16 9.83
CA LYS A 64 -11.97 -15.73 9.52
C LYS A 64 -13.07 -16.70 10.01
N GLY A 65 -13.70 -16.34 11.13
CA GLY A 65 -14.89 -17.04 11.61
C GLY A 65 -15.21 -16.83 13.09
N THR A 66 -14.26 -16.32 13.87
CA THR A 66 -14.50 -15.86 15.24
C THR A 66 -15.04 -14.42 15.19
N SER A 67 -16.06 -14.12 15.99
CA SER A 67 -16.65 -12.78 16.04
C SER A 67 -15.58 -11.73 16.31
N ARG A 68 -15.69 -10.55 15.70
CA ARG A 68 -14.78 -9.40 15.91
C ARG A 68 -14.58 -9.08 17.39
N GLU A 69 -15.58 -9.38 18.21
CA GLU A 69 -15.58 -9.15 19.65
C GLU A 69 -14.72 -10.17 20.43
N GLU A 70 -14.73 -11.45 20.05
CA GLU A 70 -13.92 -12.49 20.74
C GLU A 70 -12.43 -12.35 20.46
N GLN A 71 -12.08 -11.84 19.27
CA GLN A 71 -10.69 -11.61 18.88
C GLN A 71 -10.07 -10.42 19.65
N ALA A 72 -10.86 -9.39 19.94
CA ALA A 72 -10.41 -8.24 20.73
C ALA A 72 -10.18 -8.55 22.23
N ILE A 73 -10.88 -9.55 22.76
CA ILE A 73 -10.79 -9.95 24.18
C ILE A 73 -9.63 -10.94 24.42
N SER A 74 -9.27 -11.74 23.43
CA SER A 74 -8.20 -12.75 23.53
C SER A 74 -6.81 -12.24 23.15
N GLU A 75 -6.72 -11.12 22.44
CA GLU A 75 -5.46 -10.50 21.99
C GLU A 75 -4.88 -9.51 23.02
N THR A 76 -5.46 -9.43 24.22
CA THR A 76 -4.82 -8.80 25.39
C THR A 76 -4.05 -9.87 26.19
N PRO A 77 -2.75 -10.08 25.94
CA PRO A 77 -1.94 -10.92 26.81
C PRO A 77 -1.81 -10.26 28.19
N GLU A 78 -2.24 -10.98 29.24
CA GLU A 78 -1.89 -10.73 30.65
C GLU A 78 -0.40 -11.06 30.90
N ASP A 79 0.52 -10.54 30.08
CA ASP A 79 1.94 -10.64 30.34
C ASP A 79 2.43 -9.29 30.89
N GLU A 80 2.75 -9.28 32.19
CA GLU A 80 3.56 -8.27 32.87
C GLU A 80 4.93 -8.15 32.17
N VAL A 81 4.96 -7.44 31.05
CA VAL A 81 6.21 -6.90 30.52
C VAL A 81 6.53 -5.68 31.40
N PRO A 82 7.72 -5.60 32.03
CA PRO A 82 8.10 -4.37 32.73
C PRO A 82 8.09 -3.25 31.70
N GLU A 83 7.10 -2.36 31.80
CA GLU A 83 6.99 -1.17 30.99
C GLU A 83 8.33 -0.42 31.11
N PRO A 84 9.08 -0.22 30.00
CA PRO A 84 10.03 0.87 30.01
C PRO A 84 9.23 2.12 30.36
N GLU A 85 9.76 3.00 31.22
CA GLU A 85 9.13 4.27 31.61
C GLU A 85 8.75 5.07 30.35
N VAL A 86 7.58 4.77 29.80
CA VAL A 86 6.95 5.45 28.68
C VAL A 86 6.40 6.69 29.32
N GLU A 87 7.14 7.78 29.17
CA GLU A 87 6.76 9.14 29.49
C GLU A 87 5.25 9.30 29.20
N ASN A 88 4.43 9.32 30.27
CA ASN A 88 2.97 9.17 30.23
C ASN A 88 2.39 9.66 28.90
N ASP A 89 1.85 8.74 28.11
CA ASP A 89 1.16 9.05 26.86
C ASP A 89 0.01 10.06 27.10
N GLU A 90 -0.36 10.40 28.34
CA GLU A 90 -1.29 11.50 28.65
C GLU A 90 -0.76 12.91 28.31
N GLY A 91 0.50 13.06 27.88
CA GLY A 91 1.06 14.33 27.42
C GLY A 91 0.21 15.00 26.34
N TRP A 92 -0.39 14.24 25.42
CA TRP A 92 -1.28 14.78 24.39
C TRP A 92 -2.66 15.21 24.92
N MET A 93 -3.11 14.65 26.05
CA MET A 93 -4.35 15.11 26.72
C MET A 93 -4.16 16.43 27.47
N SER A 94 -2.91 16.76 27.85
CA SER A 94 -2.58 18.03 28.51
C SER A 94 -2.42 19.20 27.53
N HIS A 95 -2.21 18.92 26.24
CA HIS A 95 -1.93 19.97 25.26
C HIS A 95 -3.21 20.73 24.90
N VAL A 96 -3.27 22.01 25.30
CA VAL A 96 -4.33 22.92 24.88
C VAL A 96 -3.97 23.49 23.51
N LEU A 97 -4.83 23.23 22.51
CA LEU A 97 -4.66 23.72 21.15
C LEU A 97 -4.77 25.26 21.12
N HIS A 98 -3.66 25.94 20.90
CA HIS A 98 -3.62 27.39 20.72
C HIS A 98 -3.58 27.73 19.23
N PHE A 99 -4.56 28.51 18.77
CA PHE A 99 -4.54 29.09 17.43
C PHE A 99 -3.97 30.50 17.49
N GLU A 100 -3.05 30.81 16.59
CA GLU A 100 -2.81 32.20 16.22
C GLU A 100 -4.05 32.69 15.47
N ASP A 101 -4.53 33.91 15.75
CA ASP A 101 -5.65 34.57 15.06
C ASP A 101 -5.31 34.81 13.58
N LYS A 102 -5.30 33.72 12.82
CA LYS A 102 -5.20 33.72 11.38
C LYS A 102 -6.61 33.95 10.87
N THR A 103 -6.88 35.16 10.43
CA THR A 103 -8.11 35.56 9.72
C THR A 103 -8.32 34.83 8.37
N ARG A 104 -7.53 33.79 8.09
CA ARG A 104 -7.65 32.97 6.90
C ARG A 104 -8.91 32.13 7.03
N LYS A 105 -9.92 32.49 6.25
CA LYS A 105 -11.14 31.70 6.09
C LYS A 105 -10.74 30.28 5.71
N VAL A 106 -11.31 29.30 6.40
CA VAL A 106 -11.14 27.88 6.06
C VAL A 106 -11.52 27.72 4.60
N LYS A 107 -10.58 27.21 3.79
CA LYS A 107 -10.83 26.94 2.38
C LYS A 107 -11.70 25.70 2.28
N ASP A 108 -12.88 25.86 1.70
CA ASP A 108 -13.77 24.74 1.42
C ASP A 108 -13.18 23.94 0.26
N ALA A 109 -13.06 22.62 0.44
CA ALA A 109 -12.53 21.71 -0.58
C ALA A 109 -13.36 21.70 -1.87
N SER A 110 -14.61 22.17 -1.81
CA SER A 110 -15.50 22.27 -2.98
C SER A 110 -15.31 23.56 -3.80
N MET A 111 -14.68 24.58 -3.25
CA MET A 111 -14.45 25.85 -3.94
C MET A 111 -13.22 25.76 -4.85
N GLN A 112 -13.37 26.21 -6.09
CA GLN A 112 -12.25 26.34 -7.03
C GLN A 112 -11.44 27.58 -6.65
N ASP A 113 -10.17 27.39 -6.33
CA ASP A 113 -9.24 28.42 -5.87
C ASP A 113 -8.20 28.74 -6.97
N GLU A 114 -7.37 29.75 -6.71
CA GLU A 114 -6.24 30.16 -7.57
C GLU A 114 -5.22 29.03 -7.86
N ASP A 115 -5.16 28.03 -6.97
CA ASP A 115 -4.28 26.85 -7.10
C ASP A 115 -5.01 25.62 -7.65
N THR A 116 -6.30 25.73 -7.97
CA THR A 116 -7.09 24.62 -8.52
C THR A 116 -6.92 24.59 -10.04
N PHE A 117 -5.94 23.81 -10.49
CA PHE A 117 -5.69 23.62 -11.92
C PHE A 117 -6.56 22.52 -12.52
N GLU A 118 -7.14 22.78 -13.69
CA GLU A 118 -7.80 21.74 -14.47
C GLU A 118 -6.79 20.68 -14.93
N ILE A 119 -7.27 19.46 -15.19
CA ILE A 119 -6.43 18.33 -15.63
C ILE A 119 -5.69 18.60 -16.95
N TYR A 120 -6.15 19.56 -17.76
CA TYR A 120 -5.51 19.98 -19.01
C TYR A 120 -4.82 21.35 -18.92
N ASP A 121 -4.83 21.98 -17.74
CA ASP A 121 -4.25 23.30 -17.58
C ASP A 121 -2.72 23.26 -17.82
N PRO A 122 -2.17 24.13 -18.69
CA PRO A 122 -0.74 24.24 -18.93
C PRO A 122 0.06 24.82 -17.73
N ARG A 123 -0.57 25.18 -16.63
CA ARG A 123 0.08 25.53 -15.36
C ARG A 123 0.05 24.39 -14.36
N ASN A 124 -0.73 23.34 -14.63
CA ASN A 124 -0.78 22.15 -13.79
C ASN A 124 0.63 21.51 -13.70
N PRO A 125 1.19 21.34 -12.49
CA PRO A 125 2.53 20.78 -12.30
C PRO A 125 2.67 19.36 -12.86
N VAL A 126 1.58 18.58 -12.87
CA VAL A 126 1.54 17.24 -13.49
C VAL A 126 1.77 17.34 -15.00
N ASN A 127 1.07 18.27 -15.66
CA ASN A 127 1.24 18.52 -17.10
C ASN A 127 2.57 19.18 -17.45
N LYS A 128 3.22 19.86 -16.49
CA LYS A 128 4.56 20.45 -16.68
C LYS A 128 5.60 19.37 -16.91
N ARG A 129 5.61 18.32 -16.06
CA ARG A 129 6.55 17.19 -16.21
C ARG A 129 6.41 16.50 -17.57
N ARG A 130 5.17 16.16 -17.96
CA ARG A 130 4.89 15.52 -19.26
C ARG A 130 5.34 16.37 -20.46
N ARG A 131 5.15 17.69 -20.39
CA ARG A 131 5.56 18.62 -21.45
C ARG A 131 7.08 18.81 -21.52
N GLU A 132 7.75 18.98 -20.39
CA GLU A 132 9.21 19.17 -20.37
C GLU A 132 9.95 17.91 -20.80
N GLU A 133 9.49 16.71 -20.41
CA GLU A 133 10.03 15.44 -20.90
C GLU A 133 9.85 15.29 -22.41
N SER A 134 8.66 15.59 -22.93
CA SER A 134 8.40 15.55 -24.38
C SER A 134 9.30 16.53 -25.15
N LYS A 135 9.49 17.75 -24.63
CA LYS A 135 10.42 18.73 -25.21
C LYS A 135 11.87 18.28 -25.12
N LYS A 136 12.28 17.64 -24.01
CA LYS A 136 13.63 17.09 -23.82
C LYS A 136 13.90 15.99 -24.84
N ILE A 137 12.98 15.05 -25.01
CA ILE A 137 13.05 13.98 -26.02
C ILE A 137 13.12 14.58 -27.44
N LEU A 138 12.34 15.63 -27.73
CA LEU A 138 12.38 16.29 -29.04
C LEU A 138 13.72 17.00 -29.28
N ARG A 139 14.26 17.70 -28.28
CA ARG A 139 15.58 18.36 -28.37
C ARG A 139 16.71 17.34 -28.58
N GLU A 140 16.67 16.22 -27.86
CA GLU A 140 17.64 15.13 -28.01
C GLU A 140 17.58 14.50 -29.40
N LYS A 141 16.38 14.19 -29.91
CA LYS A 141 16.19 13.71 -31.29
C LYS A 141 16.69 14.70 -32.34
N LYS A 142 16.49 16.01 -32.11
CA LYS A 142 16.97 17.05 -33.02
C LYS A 142 18.50 17.19 -32.97
N ALA A 143 19.12 17.08 -31.79
CA ALA A 143 20.57 17.16 -31.64
C ALA A 143 21.30 15.95 -32.24
N ARG A 144 20.62 14.80 -32.32
CA ARG A 144 21.16 13.57 -32.91
C ARG A 144 21.11 13.56 -34.46
N ARG A 145 20.38 14.50 -35.07
CA ARG A 145 20.23 14.61 -36.53
C ARG A 145 21.17 15.68 -37.08
#